data_AF-X1JC94-F1
#
_entry.id   AF-X1JC94-F1
#
_cell.length_a   1.000
_cell.length_b   1.000
_cell.length_c   1.000
_cell.angle_alpha   90.00
_cell.angle_beta   90.00
_cell.angle_gamma   90.00
#
_symmetry.space_group_name_H-M   'P 1'
#
loop_
_entity.id
_entity.type
_entity.pdbx_description
1 polymer ?
#
loop_
_entity_poly.entity_id
_entity_poly.type
_entity_poly.pdbx_seq_one_letter_code
_entity_poly.pdbx_strand_id
1 'polypeptide(L)'
;MKLFDDFKAVFDRDPAARGFWGIFDVLLTYPGFHAIILHRIAHLIHRLHIPVIPHVVMWIGRILTGVEIHPAAKIGGGFFIDHGFG
;
A
#
# COMPACT_ATOMS: atom_id res chain seq x y z
N MET A 1 -11.42 -3.24 5.24
CA MET A 1 -10.03 -2.88 4.92
C MET A 1 -9.12 -3.96 5.52
N LYS A 2 -8.18 -4.53 4.75
CA LYS A 2 -7.39 -5.73 5.14
C LYS A 2 -5.92 -5.41 5.42
N LEU A 3 -5.65 -4.21 5.92
CA LEU A 3 -4.30 -3.65 6.02
C LEU A 3 -3.37 -4.45 6.95
N PHE A 4 -3.94 -5.05 8.01
CA PHE A 4 -3.17 -5.90 8.92
C PHE A 4 -2.66 -7.18 8.25
N ASP A 5 -3.46 -7.77 7.35
CA ASP A 5 -3.03 -8.94 6.57
C ASP A 5 -1.92 -8.55 5.59
N ASP A 6 -2.03 -7.37 4.96
CA ASP A 6 -0.99 -6.82 4.07
C ASP A 6 0.32 -6.57 4.85
N PHE A 7 0.22 -6.05 6.07
CA PHE A 7 1.39 -5.82 6.93
C PHE A 7 2.07 -7.13 7.31
N LYS A 8 1.32 -8.15 7.74
CA LYS A 8 1.86 -9.49 8.02
C LYS A 8 2.55 -10.10 6.81
N ALA A 9 1.95 -9.94 5.63
CA ALA A 9 2.48 -10.47 4.39
C ALA A 9 3.87 -9.93 4.04
N VAL A 10 4.26 -8.75 4.55
CA VAL A 10 5.64 -8.24 4.43
C VAL A 10 6.60 -9.15 5.20
N PHE A 11 6.35 -9.41 6.48
CA PHE A 11 7.21 -10.26 7.33
C PHE A 11 7.21 -11.73 6.91
N ASP A 12 6.11 -12.21 6.32
CA ASP A 12 6.00 -13.58 5.84
C ASP A 12 6.83 -13.82 4.56
N ARG A 13 7.10 -12.76 3.77
CA ARG A 13 7.64 -12.89 2.41
C ARG A 13 8.96 -12.17 2.19
N ASP A 14 9.28 -11.15 2.97
CA ASP A 14 10.55 -10.45 2.92
C ASP A 14 11.46 -10.84 4.10
N PRO A 15 12.55 -11.60 3.86
CA PRO A 15 13.53 -11.93 4.88
C PRO A 15 14.22 -10.72 5.53
N ALA A 16 14.23 -9.56 4.88
CA ALA A 16 14.80 -8.33 5.41
C ALA A 16 13.94 -7.70 6.51
N ALA A 17 12.61 -7.89 6.44
CA ALA A 17 11.65 -7.43 7.45
C ALA A 17 11.65 -8.38 8.66
N ARG A 18 12.57 -8.17 9.61
CA ARG A 18 12.74 -9.07 10.76
C ARG A 18 12.90 -8.36 12.11
N GLY A 19 12.46 -9.04 13.17
CA GLY A 19 12.59 -8.59 14.55
C GLY A 19 11.72 -7.38 14.89
N PHE A 20 11.89 -6.88 16.12
CA PHE A 20 11.10 -5.73 16.62
C PHE A 20 11.34 -4.45 15.80
N TRP A 21 12.58 -4.19 15.40
CA TRP A 21 12.93 -3.02 14.60
C TRP A 21 12.39 -3.09 13.16
N GLY A 22 12.17 -4.29 12.62
CA GLY A 22 11.57 -4.48 11.31
C GLY A 22 10.16 -3.91 11.19
N ILE A 23 9.42 -3.80 12.30
CA ILE A 23 8.12 -3.10 12.32
C ILE A 23 8.28 -1.64 11.91
N PHE A 24 9.26 -0.94 12.48
CA PHE A 24 9.53 0.45 12.16
C PHE A 24 10.08 0.60 10.75
N ASP A 25 10.94 -0.33 10.32
CA ASP A 25 11.47 -0.32 8.96
C ASP A 25 10.32 -0.42 7.93
N VAL A 26 9.45 -1.42 8.06
CA VAL A 26 8.28 -1.57 7.17
C VAL A 26 7.36 -0.34 7.19
N LEU A 27 7.09 0.22 8.38
CA LEU A 27 6.20 1.37 8.49
C LEU A 27 6.80 2.66 7.91
N LEU A 28 8.12 2.81 7.91
CA LEU A 28 8.78 4.07 7.55
C LEU A 28 9.45 4.04 6.18
N THR A 29 9.89 2.89 5.70
CA THR A 29 10.80 2.80 4.55
C THR A 29 10.32 1.88 3.44
N TYR A 30 9.21 1.14 3.59
CA TYR A 30 8.73 0.21 2.55
C TYR A 30 7.72 0.90 1.63
N PRO A 31 8.13 1.45 0.48
CA PRO A 31 7.24 2.19 -0.41
C PRO A 31 6.13 1.30 -0.99
N GLY A 32 6.39 0.00 -1.18
CA GLY A 32 5.37 -0.96 -1.59
C GLY A 32 4.23 -1.10 -0.57
N PHE A 33 4.55 -1.09 0.74
CA PHE A 33 3.53 -1.10 1.78
C PHE A 33 2.78 0.24 1.86
N HIS A 34 3.48 1.37 1.72
CA HIS A 34 2.85 2.70 1.63
C HIS A 34 1.91 2.82 0.43
N ALA A 35 2.27 2.27 -0.73
CA ALA A 35 1.43 2.24 -1.92
C ALA A 35 0.11 1.48 -1.66
N ILE A 36 0.18 0.36 -0.93
CA ILE A 36 -0.99 -0.42 -0.53
C ILE A 36 -1.89 0.40 0.41
N ILE A 37 -1.31 1.10 1.41
CA ILE A 37 -2.08 1.98 2.31
C ILE A 37 -2.85 3.03 1.50
N LEU A 38 -2.16 3.75 0.61
CA LEU A 38 -2.74 4.81 -0.20
C LEU A 38 -3.81 4.27 -1.15
N HIS A 39 -3.59 3.09 -1.74
CA HIS A 39 -4.61 2.41 -2.54
C HIS A 39 -5.84 2.03 -1.70
N ARG A 40 -5.67 1.51 -0.47
CA ARG A 40 -6.80 1.14 0.41
C ARG A 40 -7.65 2.37 0.74
N ILE A 41 -7.02 3.52 0.96
CA ILE A 41 -7.69 4.81 1.16
C ILE A 41 -8.39 5.26 -0.13
N ALA A 42 -7.69 5.28 -1.26
CA ALA A 42 -8.25 5.68 -2.55
C ALA A 42 -9.45 4.81 -2.95
N HIS A 43 -9.35 3.49 -2.74
CA HIS A 43 -10.43 2.54 -3.01
C HIS A 43 -11.64 2.78 -2.11
N LEU A 44 -11.43 3.09 -0.83
CA LEU A 44 -12.52 3.46 0.07
C LEU A 44 -13.24 4.72 -0.42
N ILE A 45 -12.50 5.77 -0.78
CA ILE A 45 -13.06 7.02 -1.30
C ILE A 45 -13.80 6.77 -2.63
N HIS A 46 -13.24 5.93 -3.51
CA HIS A 46 -13.86 5.53 -4.76
C HIS A 46 -15.21 4.82 -4.54
N ARG A 47 -15.28 3.92 -3.55
CA ARG A 47 -16.51 3.21 -3.16
C ARG A 47 -17.59 4.14 -2.60
N LEU A 48 -17.19 5.31 -2.09
CA LEU A 48 -18.12 6.37 -1.65
C LEU A 48 -18.61 7.25 -2.81
N HIS A 49 -18.24 6.93 -4.06
CA HIS A 49 -18.59 7.68 -5.27
C HIS A 49 -18.12 9.14 -5.25
N ILE A 50 -17.09 9.45 -4.46
CA ILE A 50 -16.48 10.77 -4.44
C ILE A 50 -15.62 10.90 -5.71
N PRO A 51 -15.93 11.84 -6.62
CA PRO A 51 -15.17 12.01 -7.84
C PRO A 51 -13.80 12.66 -7.55
N VAL A 52 -12.84 12.49 -8.47
CA VAL A 52 -11.51 13.14 -8.48
C VAL A 52 -10.57 12.75 -7.32
N ILE A 53 -11.00 12.83 -6.07
CA ILE A 53 -10.18 12.58 -4.88
C ILE A 53 -9.47 11.22 -4.91
N PRO A 54 -10.11 10.08 -5.27
CA PRO A 54 -9.40 8.81 -5.37
C PRO A 54 -8.19 8.85 -6.32
N HIS A 55 -8.32 9.57 -7.44
CA HIS A 55 -7.25 9.71 -8.43
C HIS A 55 -6.14 10.63 -7.94
N VAL A 56 -6.47 11.65 -7.15
CA VAL A 56 -5.45 12.50 -6.48
C VAL A 56 -4.64 11.67 -5.49
N VAL A 57 -5.29 10.84 -4.67
CA VAL A 57 -4.59 9.95 -3.73
C VAL A 57 -3.71 8.94 -4.47
N MET A 58 -4.20 8.34 -5.56
CA MET A 58 -3.40 7.47 -6.42
C MET A 58 -2.16 8.20 -6.96
N TRP A 59 -2.33 9.41 -7.48
CA TRP A 59 -1.24 10.19 -8.05
C TRP A 59 -0.19 10.59 -7.01
N ILE A 60 -0.61 11.00 -5.81
CA ILE A 60 0.31 11.25 -4.68
C ILE A 60 1.06 9.96 -4.33
N GLY A 61 0.37 8.82 -4.28
CA GLY A 61 1.00 7.52 -4.05
C GLY A 61 2.06 7.19 -5.09
N ARG A 62 1.78 7.42 -6.36
CA ARG A 62 2.76 7.25 -7.45
C ARG A 62 4.01 8.11 -7.23
N ILE A 63 3.87 9.37 -6.82
CA ILE A 63 5.02 10.25 -6.57
C ILE A 63 5.87 9.75 -5.41
N LEU A 64 5.22 9.36 -4.31
CA LEU A 64 5.92 8.98 -3.08
C LEU A 64 6.55 7.58 -3.16
N THR A 65 5.97 6.69 -3.96
CA THR A 65 6.30 5.26 -3.92
C THR A 65 6.69 4.67 -5.27
N GLY A 66 6.60 5.42 -6.37
CA GLY A 66 6.80 4.89 -7.73
C GLY A 66 5.76 3.86 -8.17
N VAL A 67 4.77 3.52 -7.33
CA VAL A 67 3.73 2.53 -7.62
C VAL A 67 2.41 3.22 -7.91
N GLU A 68 1.81 2.92 -9.06
CA GLU A 68 0.49 3.40 -9.45
C GLU A 68 -0.55 2.29 -9.37
N ILE A 69 -1.53 2.42 -8.47
CA ILE A 69 -2.65 1.49 -8.34
C ILE A 69 -3.96 2.22 -8.55
N HIS A 70 -4.68 1.87 -9.61
CA HIS A 70 -5.97 2.48 -9.93
C HIS A 70 -6.96 2.35 -8.75
N PRO A 71 -7.72 3.40 -8.37
CA PRO A 71 -8.61 3.35 -7.20
C PRO A 71 -9.71 2.30 -7.31
N ALA A 72 -10.17 1.99 -8.51
CA ALA A 72 -11.19 0.94 -8.73
C ALA A 72 -10.64 -0.49 -8.66
N ALA A 73 -9.31 -0.67 -8.59
CA ALA A 73 -8.71 -2.00 -8.50
C ALA A 73 -9.19 -2.73 -7.24
N LYS A 74 -9.54 -4.01 -7.39
CA LYS A 74 -10.02 -4.86 -6.29
C LYS A 74 -8.87 -5.75 -5.82
N ILE A 75 -8.25 -5.38 -4.69
CA ILE A 75 -7.11 -6.09 -4.14
C ILE A 75 -7.52 -6.85 -2.86
N GLY A 76 -7.26 -8.16 -2.83
CA GLY A 76 -7.46 -9.03 -1.66
C GLY A 76 -6.56 -8.65 -0.47
N GLY A 77 -6.68 -9.35 0.66
CA GLY A 77 -5.81 -9.12 1.83
C GLY A 77 -4.52 -9.94 1.73
N GLY A 78 -3.48 -9.54 2.45
CA GLY A 78 -2.17 -10.17 2.36
C GLY A 78 -1.49 -9.88 1.03
N PHE A 79 -1.79 -8.74 0.43
CA PHE A 79 -1.11 -8.27 -0.78
C PHE A 79 0.23 -7.66 -0.39
N PHE A 80 1.27 -7.92 -1.20
CA PHE A 80 2.63 -7.48 -0.94
C PHE A 80 3.25 -6.98 -2.24
N ILE A 81 3.88 -5.80 -2.18
CA ILE A 81 4.69 -5.22 -3.23
C ILE A 81 6.07 -5.05 -2.64
N ASP A 82 7.06 -5.74 -3.20
CA ASP A 82 8.45 -5.61 -2.79
C ASP A 82 9.13 -4.48 -3.57
N HIS A 83 9.98 -3.72 -2.88
CA HIS A 83 10.73 -2.55 -3.35
C HIS A 83 9.95 -1.35 -3.90
N GLY A 84 8.96 -1.53 -4.77
CA GLY A 84 8.09 -0.47 -5.29
C GLY A 84 8.82 0.70 -5.95
N PHE A 85 9.16 0.55 -7.24
CA PHE A 85 9.47 1.61 -8.20
C PHE A 85 9.33 0.98 -9.60
N GLY A 86 8.52 1.57 -10.49
CA GLY A 86 8.25 1.07 -11.84
C GLY A 86 8.11 2.17 -12.87
#